data_AF-A0A4Q5QQ09-F1
#
_entry.id   AF-A0A4Q5QQ09-F1
#
_cell.length_a   1.000
_cell.length_b   1.000
_cell.length_c   1.000
_cell.angle_alpha   90.00
_cell.angle_beta   90.00
_cell.angle_gamma   90.00
#
_symmetry.space_group_name_H-M   'P 1'
#
loop_
_entity.id
_entity.type
_entity.pdbx_description
1 polymer ?
#
loop_
_entity_poly.entity_id
_entity_poly.type
_entity_poly.pdbx_seq_one_letter_code
_entity_poly.pdbx_strand_id
1 'polypeptide(L)' 'SQEKHLVQLHRTGEHTTSEIAELFGVARSTVYRAIQRVELD' A
#
# COMPACT_ATOMS: atom_id res chain seq x y z
N SER A 1 -3.31 3.94 -11.42
CA SER A 1 -3.34 5.01 -10.40
C SER A 1 -2.27 4.71 -9.37
N GLN A 2 -1.85 5.72 -8.59
CA GLN A 2 -0.90 5.56 -7.49
C GLN A 2 -1.34 4.45 -6.50
N GLU A 3 -2.63 4.38 -6.17
CA GLU A 3 -3.19 3.35 -5.29
C GLU A 3 -3.01 1.91 -5.81
N LYS A 4 -3.22 1.67 -7.12
CA LYS A 4 -3.01 0.34 -7.72
C LYS A 4 -1.54 -0.09 -7.61
N HIS A 5 -0.61 0.85 -7.82
CA HIS A 5 0.82 0.57 -7.73
C HIS A 5 1.24 0.27 -6.28
N LEU A 6 0.72 1.03 -5.32
CA LEU A 6 0.89 0.81 -3.88
C LEU A 6 0.44 -0.61 -3.48
N VAL A 7 -0.77 -0.99 -3.88
CA VAL A 7 -1.32 -2.34 -3.60
C VAL A 7 -0.48 -3.43 -4.23
N GLN A 8 0.01 -3.23 -5.45
CA GLN A 8 0.87 -4.19 -6.14
C GLN A 8 2.17 -4.43 -5.37
N LEU A 9 2.83 -3.37 -4.89
CA LEU A 9 4.06 -3.48 -4.07
C LEU A 9 3.82 -4.23 -2.77
N HIS A 10 2.68 -4.02 -2.11
CA HIS A 10 2.32 -4.82 -0.93
C HIS A 10 2.17 -6.31 -1.29
N ARG A 11 1.51 -6.62 -2.41
CA ARG A 11 1.26 -8.00 -2.84
C ARG A 11 2.52 -8.76 -3.26
N THR A 12 3.62 -8.09 -3.61
CA THR A 12 4.89 -8.79 -3.86
C THR A 12 5.50 -9.35 -2.57
N GLY A 13 5.16 -8.78 -1.41
CA GLY A 13 5.75 -9.16 -0.13
C GLY A 13 7.20 -8.70 0.05
N GLU A 14 7.78 -7.99 -0.92
CA GLU A 14 9.17 -7.52 -0.90
C GLU A 14 9.34 -6.23 -0.10
N HIS A 15 8.24 -5.51 0.16
CA HIS A 15 8.24 -4.27 0.92
C HIS A 15 7.26 -4.36 2.09
N THR A 16 7.70 -3.88 3.25
CA THR A 16 6.84 -3.67 4.41
C THR A 16 5.89 -2.50 4.17
N THR A 17 4.78 -2.45 4.92
CA THR A 17 3.84 -1.31 4.87
C THR A 17 4.48 0.03 5.27
N SER A 18 5.58 0.01 6.04
CA SER A 18 6.34 1.21 6.39
C SER A 18 7.18 1.72 5.22
N GLU A 19 7.89 0.83 4.51
CA GLU A 19 8.69 1.20 3.33
C GLU A 19 7.80 1.71 2.20
N ILE A 20 6.64 1.08 1.99
CA ILE A 20 5.64 1.55 1.03
C ILE A 20 5.13 2.96 1.41
N ALA A 21 4.92 3.24 2.70
CA ALA A 21 4.48 4.57 3.12
C ALA A 21 5.52 5.65 2.82
N GLU A 22 6.80 5.35 3.04
CA GLU A 22 7.93 6.22 2.72
C GLU A 22 8.06 6.47 1.21
N LEU A 23 8.04 5.42 0.39
CA LEU A 23 8.12 5.48 -1.08
C LEU A 23 7.06 6.41 -1.70
N PHE A 24 5.86 6.44 -1.12
CA PHE A 24 4.74 7.24 -1.61
C PHE A 24 4.60 8.59 -0.90
N GLY A 25 5.40 8.88 0.13
CA GLY A 25 5.27 10.09 0.93
C GLY A 25 3.92 10.22 1.64
N VAL A 26 3.35 9.11 2.11
CA VAL A 26 2.04 9.06 2.79
C VAL A 26 2.15 8.48 4.19
N ALA A 27 1.14 8.70 5.03
CA ALA A 27 1.04 8.01 6.31
C ALA A 27 0.76 6.50 6.13
N ARG A 28 1.27 5.65 7.04
CA ARG A 28 0.98 4.20 7.06
C ARG A 28 -0.51 3.88 7.07
N SER A 29 -1.34 4.72 7.70
CA SER A 29 -2.80 4.55 7.71
C SER A 29 -3.43 4.65 6.31
N THR A 30 -2.82 5.39 5.40
CA THR A 30 -3.25 5.44 3.98
C THR A 30 -2.94 4.14 3.27
N VAL A 31 -1.77 3.54 3.52
CA VAL A 31 -1.40 2.22 3.00
C VAL A 31 -2.38 1.14 3.47
N TYR A 32 -2.67 1.07 4.77
CA TYR A 32 -3.63 0.10 5.32
C TYR A 32 -5.02 0.23 4.70
N ARG A 33 -5.55 1.46 4.55
CA ARG A 33 -6.87 1.66 3.93
C ARG A 33 -6.91 1.27 2.45
N ALA A 34 -5.81 1.47 1.72
CA ALA A 34 -5.72 1.06 0.32
C ALA A 34 -5.74 -0.46 0.16
N ILE A 35 -5.02 -1.18 1.03
CA ILE A 35 -5.01 -2.65 1.07
C ILE A 35 -6.39 -3.17 1.48
N GLN A 36 -6.98 -2.65 2.55
CA GLN A 36 -8.31 -3.08 3.02
C GLN A 36 -9.40 -2.88 1.97
N ARG A 37 -9.34 -1.79 1.18
CA ARG A 37 -10.32 -1.57 0.10
C ARG A 37 -10.31 -2.68 -0.95
N VAL A 38 -9.15 -3.24 -1.27
CA VAL A 38 -9.03 -4.27 -2.32
C VAL A 38 -9.14 -5.70 -1.81
N GLU A 39 -9.11 -5.92 -0.50
CA GLU A 39 -9.32 -7.24 0.14
C GLU A 39 -10.79 -7.50 0.46
N LEU A 40 -11.62 -6.45 0.45
CA LEU A 40 -13.08 -6.54 0.66
C LEU A 40 -13.88 -6.63 -0.65
N ASP A 41 -13.21 -6.45 -1.80
CA ASP A 41 -13.74 -6.64 -3.15
C ASP A 41 -13.49 -8.07 -3.64
#